data_AF-F8C915-F1
#
_entry.id   AF-F8C915-F1
#
_cell.length_a   1.000
_cell.length_b   1.000
_cell.length_c   1.000
_cell.angle_alpha   90.00
_cell.angle_beta   90.00
_cell.angle_gamma   90.00
#
_symmetry.space_group_name_H-M   'P 1'
#
loop_
_entity.id
_entity.type
_entity.pdbx_description
1 polymer ?
#
loop_
_entity_poly.entity_id
_entity_poly.type
_entity_poly.pdbx_seq_one_letter_code
_entity_poly.pdbx_strand_id
1 'polypeptide(L)'
;MAVLVLATGCDGIDLEQLVRQHPPLTRLEPEPAGANCVHGGHFVRTGLDRNDNGALDDDEVTRAEYACVTSIPGVLVRVQDEPAGVNCTEGGKVYRAGQDTNGNGELDDSEVSRQVYGCASSGAVVTRVRPREPFIFPCGEQGAVVEAGQDQDGDGVLDDAEVRATANLCVLPSEVLLRQSPAPAGAACPTPSTQVDVGTDADADGLFEGEEVMSSMFVCQPLHTLDGNYHVRNAVDLVALEGISRIRGNLLFAAGTATEAVLPDLMLVEGALEVIETSLERLELPSLRLVRGPLLVSQNAALSTLSLGNGSHAPLWVRGDFSLVSNPSLSTLAGVSAVSPANSLFLKDNDALDGGDFTYVAGHPGDIIVEDNAALSTLPFRHLEWLGGSLTIRGNSTLGSLSGTVLQTVVGDLIIEDNAALSGLWGMPALTSIGGALSVSDNGNLRSVEGMDALTQVGTLEVNRNAVLEAAGAFPKLERVTSGMHFRGNALLKDLWGLERVRNTGVLYIGENPRLSRLMGLDRLRTLTTLTVENNASLTDLSDLVLLHSVEDLMVLSNENLQRLDLNALEDVGRYFVVTENPRLPTCLAVSLATRVGPSETPEIRGNDSSASCE
;
A
#
# COMPACT_ATOMS: atom_id res chain seq x y z
N MET A 1 94.33 37.61 -13.58
CA MET A 1 93.59 36.34 -13.71
C MET A 1 93.10 35.94 -12.34
N ALA A 2 91.82 35.53 -12.25
CA ALA A 2 91.10 34.93 -11.11
C ALA A 2 90.89 35.86 -9.87
N VAL A 3 89.74 36.50 -9.61
CA VAL A 3 88.31 36.09 -9.46
C VAL A 3 87.93 35.74 -8.01
N LEU A 4 86.82 36.35 -7.55
CA LEU A 4 85.91 36.01 -6.43
C LEU A 4 86.36 36.33 -4.98
N VAL A 5 85.53 36.82 -4.05
CA VAL A 5 84.16 37.37 -4.04
C VAL A 5 83.96 38.09 -2.69
N LEU A 6 83.13 39.14 -2.69
CA LEU A 6 82.64 39.82 -1.47
C LEU A 6 81.72 38.88 -0.69
N ALA A 7 82.11 38.49 0.52
CA ALA A 7 81.24 37.77 1.45
C ALA A 7 80.67 38.74 2.49
N THR A 8 79.55 39.38 2.15
CA THR A 8 78.57 39.86 3.13
C THR A 8 77.31 39.05 2.89
N GLY A 9 76.92 38.18 3.83
CA GLY A 9 75.69 37.41 3.68
C GLY A 9 75.45 36.40 4.80
N CYS A 10 74.30 36.59 5.45
CA CYS A 10 73.50 35.62 6.21
C CYS A 10 73.88 35.41 7.68
N ASP A 11 73.55 36.38 8.54
CA ASP A 11 72.85 36.00 9.77
C ASP A 11 71.55 35.32 9.33
N GLY A 12 71.37 34.06 9.71
CA GLY A 12 70.15 33.32 9.41
C GLY A 12 68.96 34.09 9.95
N ILE A 13 67.99 34.38 9.08
CA ILE A 13 66.66 34.79 9.52
C ILE A 13 66.11 33.61 10.32
N ASP A 14 66.02 33.78 11.63
CA ASP A 14 65.35 32.83 12.49
C ASP A 14 63.83 32.97 12.25
N LEU A 15 63.29 32.07 11.41
CA LEU A 15 61.86 32.10 11.05
C LEU A 15 60.94 31.89 12.26
N GLU A 16 61.43 31.32 13.38
CA GLU A 16 60.68 31.20 14.62
C GLU A 16 60.46 32.56 15.32
N GLN A 17 61.30 33.58 15.07
CA GLN A 17 61.13 34.93 15.62
C GLN A 17 60.28 35.86 14.75
N LEU A 18 59.96 35.47 13.51
CA LEU A 18 59.18 36.28 12.56
C LEU A 18 57.71 35.83 12.43
N VAL A 19 57.36 34.67 12.96
CA VAL A 19 55.97 34.17 13.01
C VAL A 19 55.62 33.87 14.46
N ARG A 20 54.88 34.77 15.12
CA ARG A 20 54.23 34.42 16.40
C ARG A 20 53.28 33.26 16.11
N GLN A 21 53.62 32.08 16.62
CA GLN A 21 52.73 30.93 16.61
C GLN A 21 51.83 31.04 17.84
N HIS A 22 50.59 31.50 17.62
CA HIS A 22 49.56 31.50 18.65
C HIS A 22 49.10 30.06 18.90
N PRO A 23 48.97 29.61 20.17
CA PRO A 23 48.56 28.24 20.46
C PRO A 23 47.09 28.01 20.07
N PRO A 24 46.76 26.85 19.47
CA PRO A 24 45.37 26.47 19.25
C PRO A 24 44.71 26.06 20.57
N LEU A 25 43.51 26.56 20.82
CA LEU A 25 42.70 26.23 21.99
C LEU A 25 41.35 25.67 21.56
N THR A 26 40.82 24.74 22.36
CA THR A 26 39.48 24.15 22.20
C THR A 26 38.65 24.42 23.44
N ARG A 27 37.43 24.93 23.26
CA ARG A 27 36.44 25.15 24.31
C ARG A 27 35.24 24.22 24.08
N LEU A 28 34.92 23.41 25.07
CA LEU A 28 33.82 22.43 25.05
C LEU A 28 32.69 22.91 25.97
N GLU A 29 31.51 23.08 25.41
CA GLU A 29 30.28 23.43 26.12
C GLU A 29 29.27 22.27 25.99
N PRO A 30 28.57 21.84 27.04
CA PRO A 30 27.53 20.80 26.91
C PRO A 30 26.38 21.27 26.01
N GLU A 31 26.03 20.48 24.99
CA GLU A 31 24.88 20.73 24.11
C GLU A 31 23.72 19.81 24.53
N PRO A 32 22.56 20.36 24.93
CA PRO A 32 21.38 19.56 25.24
C PRO A 32 20.82 18.90 23.98
N ALA A 33 20.04 17.84 24.15
CA ALA A 33 19.29 17.23 23.06
C ALA A 33 18.34 18.25 22.41
N GLY A 34 18.39 18.37 21.08
CA GLY A 34 17.63 19.37 20.34
C GLY A 34 18.03 19.45 18.86
N ALA A 35 17.77 20.60 18.24
CA ALA A 35 17.90 20.80 16.79
C ALA A 35 19.35 20.65 16.26
N ASN A 36 20.38 20.89 17.08
CA ASN A 36 21.77 20.71 16.68
C ASN A 36 22.25 19.26 16.85
N CYS A 37 21.87 18.62 17.95
CA CYS A 37 22.20 17.24 18.28
C CYS A 37 20.97 16.53 18.83
N VAL A 38 20.44 15.55 18.10
CA VAL A 38 19.20 14.82 18.45
C VAL A 38 19.29 14.18 19.85
N HIS A 39 20.47 13.65 20.22
CA HIS A 39 20.72 13.02 21.51
C HIS A 39 21.61 13.85 22.44
N GLY A 40 21.84 15.12 22.12
CA GLY A 40 22.77 16.01 22.83
C GLY A 40 24.24 15.69 22.53
N GLY A 41 25.15 16.35 23.21
CA GLY A 41 26.59 16.17 23.02
C GLY A 41 27.40 17.36 23.52
N HIS A 42 28.38 17.77 22.72
CA HIS A 42 29.22 18.92 23.03
C HIS A 42 29.26 19.91 21.88
N PHE A 43 29.10 21.19 22.19
CA PHE A 43 29.44 22.27 21.30
C PHE A 43 30.93 22.59 21.44
N VAL A 44 31.67 22.34 20.36
CA VAL A 44 33.12 22.44 20.28
C VAL A 44 33.48 23.71 19.52
N ARG A 45 34.26 24.58 20.16
CA ARG A 45 34.82 25.79 19.52
C ARG A 45 36.33 25.68 19.49
N THR A 46 36.92 25.96 18.35
CA THR A 46 38.38 25.96 18.19
C THR A 46 38.84 27.28 17.60
N GLY A 47 40.00 27.75 18.05
CA GLY A 47 40.63 28.96 17.53
C GLY A 47 42.08 29.09 17.99
N LEU A 48 42.73 30.19 17.61
CA LEU A 48 44.07 30.53 18.07
C LEU A 48 43.94 31.57 19.18
N ASP A 49 44.65 31.38 20.28
CA ASP A 49 44.78 32.35 21.37
C ASP A 49 45.60 33.56 20.87
N ARG A 50 44.92 34.52 20.23
CA ARG A 50 45.57 35.65 19.53
C ARG A 50 46.10 36.68 20.50
N ASN A 51 45.53 36.75 21.70
CA ASN A 51 45.96 37.65 22.74
C ASN A 51 46.90 36.99 23.77
N ASP A 52 47.23 35.71 23.57
CA ASP A 52 48.10 34.88 24.40
C ASP A 52 47.67 34.85 25.89
N ASN A 53 46.35 34.92 26.17
CA ASN A 53 45.79 34.97 27.52
C ASN A 53 45.49 33.59 28.13
N GLY A 54 45.65 32.51 27.36
CA GLY A 54 45.42 31.13 27.77
C GLY A 54 43.96 30.68 27.77
N ALA A 55 43.04 31.48 27.23
CA ALA A 55 41.63 31.16 27.06
C ALA A 55 41.20 31.39 25.60
N LEU A 56 40.19 30.64 25.13
CA LEU A 56 39.60 30.89 23.82
C LEU A 56 38.45 31.89 23.98
N ASP A 57 38.71 33.17 23.67
CA ASP A 57 37.70 34.22 23.67
C ASP A 57 36.78 34.13 22.43
N ASP A 58 35.56 34.68 22.49
CA ASP A 58 34.57 34.55 21.40
C ASP A 58 35.05 35.16 20.07
N ASP A 59 35.85 36.22 20.11
CA ASP A 59 36.45 36.87 18.94
C ASP A 59 37.63 36.06 18.33
N GLU A 60 38.10 35.04 19.04
CA GLU A 60 39.23 34.18 18.64
C GLU A 60 38.77 32.87 18.01
N VAL A 61 37.49 32.52 18.16
CA VAL A 61 36.88 31.33 17.58
C VAL A 61 36.94 31.42 16.06
N THR A 62 37.65 30.48 15.44
CA THR A 62 37.74 30.38 13.97
C THR A 62 36.86 29.27 13.41
N ARG A 63 36.46 28.30 14.24
CA ARG A 63 35.57 27.20 13.87
C ARG A 63 34.69 26.82 15.05
N ALA A 64 33.42 26.55 14.77
CA ALA A 64 32.45 26.04 15.72
C ALA A 64 31.76 24.80 15.13
N GLU A 65 31.60 23.77 15.93
CA GLU A 65 31.04 22.49 15.51
C GLU A 65 30.36 21.78 16.69
N TYR A 66 29.53 20.80 16.38
CA TYR A 66 28.81 20.01 17.37
C TYR A 66 29.28 18.57 17.26
N ALA A 67 29.83 18.03 18.34
CA ALA A 67 30.13 16.62 18.49
C ALA A 67 28.92 15.95 19.16
N CYS A 68 28.05 15.35 18.35
CA CYS A 68 26.80 14.79 18.86
C CYS A 68 26.98 13.34 19.30
N VAL A 69 26.29 13.00 20.39
CA VAL A 69 26.14 11.61 20.82
C VAL A 69 25.24 10.89 19.83
N THR A 70 25.62 9.68 19.45
CA THR A 70 24.86 8.84 18.53
C THR A 70 24.22 7.69 19.30
N SER A 71 23.20 7.09 18.70
CA SER A 71 22.57 5.89 19.22
C SER A 71 23.40 4.61 19.01
N ILE A 72 24.51 4.69 18.24
CA ILE A 72 25.29 3.54 17.81
C ILE A 72 26.72 3.58 18.38
N PRO A 73 27.13 2.63 19.22
CA PRO A 73 28.47 2.59 19.81
C PRO A 73 29.59 2.62 18.77
N GLY A 74 30.58 3.48 18.97
CA GLY A 74 31.77 3.60 18.12
C GLY A 74 31.55 4.32 16.79
N VAL A 75 30.34 4.80 16.51
CA VAL A 75 30.06 5.69 15.38
C VAL A 75 29.82 7.09 15.94
N LEU A 76 30.58 8.07 15.45
CA LEU A 76 30.47 9.45 15.88
C LEU A 76 29.93 10.33 14.75
N VAL A 77 29.25 11.42 15.11
CA VAL A 77 28.80 12.43 14.16
C VAL A 77 29.23 13.82 14.60
N ARG A 78 29.73 14.57 13.64
CA ARG A 78 30.11 15.96 13.79
C ARG A 78 29.26 16.81 12.86
N VAL A 79 28.54 17.76 13.44
CA VAL A 79 27.64 18.67 12.73
C VAL A 79 28.25 20.06 12.69
N GLN A 80 28.25 20.71 11.52
CA GLN A 80 28.75 22.07 11.33
C GLN A 80 27.73 22.90 10.57
N ASP A 81 27.69 24.20 10.83
CA ASP A 81 26.91 25.14 10.01
C ASP A 81 27.48 25.21 8.60
N GLU A 82 26.62 25.00 7.60
CA GLU A 82 26.94 25.21 6.19
C GLU A 82 26.40 26.59 5.77
N PRO A 83 27.26 27.53 5.37
CA PRO A 83 26.80 28.83 4.90
C PRO A 83 26.07 28.71 3.56
N ALA A 84 25.22 29.70 3.25
CA ALA A 84 24.56 29.80 1.96
C ALA A 84 25.58 29.79 0.81
N GLY A 85 25.41 28.88 -0.14
CA GLY A 85 26.37 28.64 -1.21
C GLY A 85 25.95 27.55 -2.19
N VAL A 86 26.94 26.95 -2.86
CA VAL A 86 26.72 25.94 -3.91
C VAL A 86 26.12 24.64 -3.35
N ASN A 87 26.43 24.29 -2.10
CA ASN A 87 25.93 23.06 -1.47
C ASN A 87 24.49 23.23 -0.94
N CYS A 88 24.20 24.36 -0.29
CA CYS A 88 22.88 24.72 0.22
C CYS A 88 22.60 26.19 -0.06
N THR A 89 21.54 26.50 -0.83
CA THR A 89 21.23 27.87 -1.26
C THR A 89 20.86 28.80 -0.11
N GLU A 90 20.15 28.29 0.90
CA GLU A 90 19.73 29.03 2.10
C GLU A 90 20.66 28.77 3.30
N GLY A 91 21.77 28.06 3.08
CA GLY A 91 22.58 27.49 4.15
C GLY A 91 21.92 26.27 4.78
N GLY A 92 22.49 25.78 5.88
CA GLY A 92 21.98 24.60 6.58
C GLY A 92 23.04 24.01 7.48
N LYS A 93 23.08 22.68 7.56
CA LYS A 93 24.09 21.94 8.30
C LYS A 93 24.78 20.90 7.41
N VAL A 94 26.03 20.60 7.74
CA VAL A 94 26.75 19.45 7.19
C VAL A 94 26.98 18.42 8.31
N TYR A 95 26.54 17.20 8.06
CA TYR A 95 26.65 16.04 8.93
C TYR A 95 27.80 15.17 8.45
N ARG A 96 28.83 14.99 9.28
CA ARG A 96 29.98 14.12 8.99
C ARG A 96 29.96 12.96 9.97
N ALA A 97 29.91 11.74 9.48
CA ALA A 97 29.89 10.54 10.30
C ALA A 97 31.06 9.61 9.96
N GLY A 98 31.52 8.87 10.97
CA GLY A 98 32.60 7.90 10.83
C GLY A 98 32.70 6.98 12.05
N GLN A 99 33.53 5.95 11.92
CA GLN A 99 33.89 5.12 13.07
C GLN A 99 35.09 5.70 13.79
N ASP A 100 34.98 5.81 15.11
CA ASP A 100 36.10 6.10 16.00
C ASP A 100 37.06 4.91 15.98
N THR A 101 38.08 5.00 15.12
CA THR A 101 38.98 3.89 14.81
C THR A 101 40.11 3.83 15.83
N ASN A 102 40.48 4.96 16.41
CA ASN A 102 41.56 5.06 17.38
C ASN A 102 41.06 5.02 18.84
N GLY A 103 39.74 5.07 19.06
CA GLY A 103 39.08 4.95 20.37
C GLY A 103 39.25 6.17 21.25
N ASN A 104 39.55 7.35 20.67
CA ASN A 104 39.79 8.58 21.42
C ASN A 104 38.49 9.33 21.76
N GLY A 105 37.34 8.90 21.25
CA GLY A 105 36.04 9.52 21.48
C GLY A 105 35.79 10.80 20.68
N GLU A 106 36.65 11.13 19.72
CA GLU A 106 36.53 12.27 18.81
C GLU A 106 36.45 11.79 17.36
N LEU A 107 35.75 12.52 16.49
CA LEU A 107 35.67 12.17 15.07
C LEU A 107 36.74 12.93 14.28
N ASP A 108 37.87 12.28 14.05
CA ASP A 108 38.97 12.85 13.27
C ASP A 108 38.62 12.97 11.78
N ASP A 109 39.20 13.95 11.08
CA ASP A 109 38.94 14.15 9.63
C ASP A 109 39.32 12.92 8.79
N SER A 110 40.26 12.09 9.26
CA SER A 110 40.64 10.82 8.62
C SER A 110 39.63 9.69 8.84
N GLU A 111 38.76 9.81 9.85
CA GLU A 111 37.76 8.80 10.22
C GLU A 111 36.40 9.05 9.55
N VAL A 112 36.18 10.28 9.09
CA VAL A 112 34.98 10.67 8.32
C VAL A 112 34.90 9.81 7.06
N SER A 113 33.90 8.95 7.01
CA SER A 113 33.62 8.08 5.85
C SER A 113 32.31 8.44 5.17
N ARG A 114 31.45 9.22 5.83
CA ARG A 114 30.21 9.74 5.24
C ARG A 114 30.02 11.22 5.55
N GLN A 115 29.50 11.94 4.55
CA GLN A 115 29.15 13.35 4.66
C GLN A 115 27.80 13.60 3.97
N VAL A 116 26.92 14.33 4.65
CA VAL A 116 25.55 14.64 4.21
C VAL A 116 25.30 16.13 4.43
N TYR A 117 24.70 16.79 3.44
CA TYR A 117 24.27 18.18 3.55
C TYR A 117 22.77 18.21 3.84
N GLY A 118 22.40 18.80 4.98
CA GLY A 118 21.03 19.06 5.37
C GLY A 118 20.73 20.53 5.16
N CYS A 119 20.17 20.87 4.01
CA CYS A 119 19.89 22.26 3.65
C CYS A 119 18.63 22.75 4.37
N ALA A 120 18.69 23.98 4.89
CA ALA A 120 17.50 24.66 5.35
C ALA A 120 16.58 24.93 4.15
N SER A 121 15.28 24.73 4.33
CA SER A 121 14.29 25.09 3.31
C SER A 121 13.07 25.70 4.00
N SER A 122 12.92 27.01 3.90
CA SER A 122 11.73 27.71 4.40
C SER A 122 10.74 28.03 3.28
N GLY A 123 9.98 27.03 2.82
CA GLY A 123 8.85 27.25 1.93
C GLY A 123 7.68 27.90 2.65
N ALA A 124 7.01 28.86 2.01
CA ALA A 124 5.79 29.49 2.55
C ALA A 124 4.65 28.45 2.62
N VAL A 125 3.79 28.51 3.63
CA VAL A 125 2.65 27.58 3.71
C VAL A 125 1.50 28.11 2.87
N VAL A 126 1.13 27.39 1.83
CA VAL A 126 0.01 27.67 0.95
C VAL A 126 -1.14 26.73 1.27
N THR A 127 -2.36 27.22 1.05
CA THR A 127 -3.59 26.48 1.35
C THR A 127 -4.49 26.44 0.13
N ARG A 128 -5.21 25.34 -0.05
CA ARG A 128 -6.20 25.15 -1.12
C ARG A 128 -7.51 24.65 -0.53
N VAL A 129 -8.63 25.25 -0.95
CA VAL A 129 -9.98 24.79 -0.60
C VAL A 129 -10.65 24.26 -1.85
N ARG A 130 -11.21 23.05 -1.79
CA ARG A 130 -11.94 22.44 -2.91
C ARG A 130 -13.25 21.79 -2.46
N PRO A 131 -14.26 21.73 -3.35
CA PRO A 131 -15.45 20.93 -3.11
C PRO A 131 -15.08 19.47 -2.94
N ARG A 132 -15.77 18.80 -2.02
CA ARG A 132 -15.63 17.36 -1.82
C ARG A 132 -16.46 16.62 -2.88
N GLU A 133 -15.78 16.00 -3.84
CA GLU A 133 -16.39 15.07 -4.81
C GLU A 133 -16.54 13.66 -4.18
N PRO A 134 -17.58 12.87 -4.53
CA PRO A 134 -18.74 12.66 -3.64
C PRO A 134 -18.64 11.47 -2.67
N PHE A 135 -19.47 11.57 -1.60
CA PHE A 135 -19.87 10.54 -0.61
C PHE A 135 -18.80 9.97 0.32
N ILE A 136 -18.72 10.48 1.57
CA ILE A 136 -18.74 9.68 2.84
C ILE A 136 -19.27 10.60 3.98
N PHE A 137 -20.26 10.11 4.73
CA PHE A 137 -20.75 10.60 6.04
C PHE A 137 -19.63 11.19 6.96
N PRO A 138 -19.82 12.23 7.80
CA PRO A 138 -21.07 12.72 8.42
C PRO A 138 -21.68 13.99 7.81
N CYS A 139 -21.05 14.60 6.81
CA CYS A 139 -21.59 15.75 6.09
C CYS A 139 -22.46 15.23 4.92
N GLY A 140 -23.62 15.83 4.64
CA GLY A 140 -24.51 15.42 3.55
C GLY A 140 -23.94 15.61 2.12
N GLU A 141 -24.76 16.00 1.15
CA GLU A 141 -24.35 16.19 -0.27
C GLU A 141 -23.35 17.33 -0.50
N GLN A 142 -22.89 18.02 0.55
CA GLN A 142 -22.00 19.19 0.47
C GLN A 142 -20.94 19.16 1.58
N GLY A 143 -19.70 19.46 1.21
CA GLY A 143 -18.57 19.58 2.14
C GLY A 143 -17.34 20.17 1.45
N ALA A 144 -16.43 20.69 2.25
CA ALA A 144 -15.19 21.30 1.80
C ALA A 144 -13.98 20.47 2.28
N VAL A 145 -12.98 20.36 1.41
CA VAL A 145 -11.66 19.83 1.75
C VAL A 145 -10.71 21.01 1.75
N VAL A 146 -10.06 21.25 2.88
CA VAL A 146 -9.00 22.24 3.02
C VAL A 146 -7.68 21.51 3.13
N GLU A 147 -6.75 21.88 2.28
CA GLU A 147 -5.41 21.31 2.22
C GLU A 147 -4.40 22.42 2.50
N ALA A 148 -3.33 22.09 3.23
CA ALA A 148 -2.25 23.01 3.55
C ALA A 148 -0.92 22.31 3.35
N GLY A 149 0.08 23.03 2.84
CA GLY A 149 1.42 22.51 2.63
C GLY A 149 2.43 23.62 2.39
N GLN A 150 3.71 23.29 2.47
CA GLN A 150 4.75 24.23 2.05
C GLN A 150 4.78 24.26 0.53
N ASP A 151 4.81 25.45 -0.06
CA ASP A 151 5.12 25.71 -1.46
C ASP A 151 6.60 25.39 -1.70
N GLN A 152 6.82 24.28 -2.40
CA GLN A 152 8.12 23.64 -2.54
C GLN A 152 8.85 24.06 -3.80
N ASP A 153 8.11 24.40 -4.85
CA ASP A 153 8.67 24.87 -6.12
C ASP A 153 8.61 26.39 -6.27
N GLY A 154 7.97 27.09 -5.33
CA GLY A 154 7.91 28.54 -5.24
C GLY A 154 6.93 29.15 -6.25
N ASP A 155 6.01 28.36 -6.80
CA ASP A 155 5.03 28.82 -7.79
C ASP A 155 3.83 29.55 -7.17
N GLY A 156 3.70 29.51 -5.83
CA GLY A 156 2.66 30.16 -5.05
C GLY A 156 1.32 29.43 -5.05
N VAL A 157 1.25 28.22 -5.59
CA VAL A 157 0.07 27.34 -5.61
C VAL A 157 0.33 26.15 -4.70
N LEU A 158 -0.73 25.51 -4.20
CA LEU A 158 -0.61 24.23 -3.50
C LEU A 158 -0.90 23.10 -4.49
N ASP A 159 0.16 22.46 -4.95
CA ASP A 159 0.07 21.25 -5.74
C ASP A 159 -0.31 20.03 -4.89
N ASP A 160 -0.88 19.00 -5.52
CA ASP A 160 -1.22 17.72 -4.84
C ASP A 160 0.01 17.08 -4.18
N ALA A 161 1.17 17.35 -4.78
CA ALA A 161 2.53 17.09 -4.35
C ALA A 161 2.89 17.61 -2.95
N GLU A 162 2.32 18.76 -2.60
CA GLU A 162 2.78 19.63 -1.55
C GLU A 162 1.92 19.56 -0.32
N VAL A 163 0.68 19.09 -0.46
CA VAL A 163 -0.29 18.88 0.63
C VAL A 163 0.37 18.11 1.79
N ARG A 164 0.41 18.75 2.96
CA ARG A 164 0.97 18.22 4.22
C ARG A 164 -0.08 17.97 5.29
N ALA A 165 -1.18 18.70 5.23
CA ALA A 165 -2.31 18.54 6.13
C ALA A 165 -3.61 18.71 5.35
N THR A 166 -4.62 17.95 5.74
CA THR A 166 -5.96 18.01 5.13
C THR A 166 -7.01 18.02 6.24
N ALA A 167 -7.95 18.94 6.14
CA ALA A 167 -9.11 19.03 7.00
C ALA A 167 -10.38 18.91 6.15
N ASN A 168 -11.31 18.09 6.62
CA ASN A 168 -12.62 17.94 6.01
C ASN A 168 -13.64 18.70 6.85
N LEU A 169 -14.42 19.59 6.23
CA LEU A 169 -15.46 20.36 6.89
C LEU A 169 -16.83 20.09 6.27
N CYS A 170 -17.86 20.05 7.11
CA CYS A 170 -19.27 19.92 6.70
C CYS A 170 -19.90 21.26 6.32
N VAL A 171 -19.18 22.09 5.56
CA VAL A 171 -19.61 23.44 5.13
C VAL A 171 -19.32 23.62 3.65
N LEU A 172 -19.91 24.64 3.03
CA LEU A 172 -19.62 24.94 1.63
C LEU A 172 -18.18 25.45 1.48
N PRO A 173 -17.48 25.12 0.39
CA PRO A 173 -16.14 25.68 0.11
C PRO A 173 -16.08 27.21 0.14
N SER A 174 -17.19 27.88 -0.19
CA SER A 174 -17.30 29.35 -0.16
C SER A 174 -17.44 29.94 1.25
N GLU A 175 -17.78 29.13 2.25
CA GLU A 175 -17.96 29.55 3.65
C GLU A 175 -16.68 29.35 4.47
N VAL A 176 -15.69 28.64 3.93
CA VAL A 176 -14.45 28.34 4.64
C VAL A 176 -13.61 29.59 4.82
N LEU A 177 -13.31 29.90 6.08
CA LEU A 177 -12.30 30.87 6.48
C LEU A 177 -11.09 30.14 7.05
N LEU A 178 -9.92 30.76 6.85
CA LEU A 178 -8.64 30.18 7.24
C LEU A 178 -7.72 31.22 7.84
N ARG A 179 -7.00 30.81 8.90
CA ARG A 179 -6.02 31.64 9.61
C ARG A 179 -4.76 30.82 9.81
N GLN A 180 -3.64 31.38 9.37
CA GLN A 180 -2.32 30.80 9.62
C GLN A 180 -1.65 31.50 10.80
N SER A 181 -1.02 30.73 11.68
CA SER A 181 -0.20 31.26 12.77
C SER A 181 1.02 30.38 13.03
N PRO A 182 2.16 30.95 13.46
CA PRO A 182 3.30 30.15 13.88
C PRO A 182 2.96 29.36 15.15
N ALA A 183 3.27 28.07 15.15
CA ALA A 183 3.13 27.20 16.31
C ALA A 183 4.50 26.66 16.75
N PRO A 184 4.82 26.70 18.06
CA PRO A 184 6.05 26.13 18.58
C PRO A 184 6.07 24.60 18.41
N ALA A 185 7.25 24.00 18.51
CA ALA A 185 7.39 22.55 18.58
C ALA A 185 6.54 21.98 19.73
N GLY A 186 5.86 20.87 19.49
CA GLY A 186 4.93 20.25 20.43
C GLY A 186 4.44 18.88 19.95
N ALA A 187 3.32 18.41 20.51
CA ALA A 187 2.78 17.09 20.21
C ALA A 187 2.31 16.93 18.74
N ALA A 188 1.94 18.03 18.07
CA ALA A 188 1.51 18.01 16.67
C ALA A 188 2.70 17.94 15.68
N CYS A 189 3.76 18.69 15.96
CA CYS A 189 5.01 18.70 15.20
C CYS A 189 6.19 18.80 16.18
N PRO A 190 7.19 17.89 16.10
CA PRO A 190 8.40 17.98 16.93
C PRO A 190 9.28 19.19 16.57
N THR A 191 9.00 19.83 15.44
CA THR A 191 9.62 21.07 14.97
C THR A 191 8.63 22.23 15.01
N PRO A 192 9.10 23.50 14.98
CA PRO A 192 8.22 24.64 14.70
C PRO A 192 7.36 24.37 13.47
N SER A 193 6.12 24.83 13.50
CA SER A 193 5.14 24.53 12.47
C SER A 193 4.30 25.76 12.14
N THR A 194 3.59 25.72 11.02
CA THR A 194 2.51 26.66 10.75
C THR A 194 1.20 25.98 11.07
N GLN A 195 0.50 26.48 12.09
CA GLN A 195 -0.87 26.10 12.38
C GLN A 195 -1.81 26.77 11.38
N VAL A 196 -2.69 25.99 10.77
CA VAL A 196 -3.73 26.43 9.85
C VAL A 196 -5.08 26.10 10.49
N ASP A 197 -5.69 27.10 11.09
CA ASP A 197 -7.05 27.01 11.63
C ASP A 197 -8.05 27.17 10.49
N VAL A 198 -9.07 26.31 10.47
CA VAL A 198 -10.15 26.31 9.48
C VAL A 198 -11.50 26.29 10.18
N GLY A 199 -12.43 27.07 9.66
CA GLY A 199 -13.78 27.21 10.20
C GLY A 199 -14.66 28.09 9.32
N THR A 200 -15.68 28.67 9.93
CA THR A 200 -16.63 29.60 9.29
C THR A 200 -16.88 30.76 10.23
N ASP A 201 -17.25 31.93 9.71
CA ASP A 201 -17.79 33.04 10.52
C ASP A 201 -19.19 32.64 11.04
N ALA A 202 -19.24 32.10 12.26
CA ALA A 202 -20.39 31.44 12.84
C ALA A 202 -21.36 32.42 13.49
N ASP A 203 -20.87 33.58 13.95
CA ASP A 203 -21.69 34.65 14.53
C ASP A 203 -22.02 35.78 13.54
N ALA A 204 -21.48 35.68 12.31
CA ALA A 204 -21.70 36.58 11.18
C ALA A 204 -21.22 38.03 11.47
N ASP A 205 -20.19 38.18 12.29
CA ASP A 205 -19.60 39.48 12.62
C ASP A 205 -18.56 39.95 11.57
N GLY A 206 -18.20 39.07 10.63
CA GLY A 206 -17.26 39.32 9.54
C GLY A 206 -15.79 39.07 9.91
N LEU A 207 -15.51 38.52 11.08
CA LEU A 207 -14.18 38.13 11.55
C LEU A 207 -14.08 36.59 11.65
N PHE A 208 -12.85 36.08 11.76
CA PHE A 208 -12.60 34.66 12.04
C PHE A 208 -11.80 34.52 13.34
N GLU A 209 -12.51 34.21 14.41
CA GLU A 209 -12.02 34.21 15.78
C GLU A 209 -11.69 32.80 16.31
N GLY A 210 -11.14 32.72 17.52
CA GLY A 210 -10.72 31.44 18.12
C GLY A 210 -11.88 30.48 18.42
N GLU A 211 -13.06 31.00 18.73
CA GLU A 211 -14.24 30.20 19.08
C GLU A 211 -14.92 29.55 17.86
N GLU A 212 -14.54 29.99 16.66
CA GLU A 212 -15.13 29.58 15.38
C GLU A 212 -14.29 28.54 14.65
N VAL A 213 -13.13 28.19 15.21
CA VAL A 213 -12.23 27.17 14.66
C VAL A 213 -12.90 25.81 14.75
N MET A 214 -13.20 25.22 13.60
CA MET A 214 -13.77 23.87 13.51
C MET A 214 -12.68 22.79 13.52
N SER A 215 -11.52 23.09 12.93
CA SER A 215 -10.37 22.19 12.89
C SER A 215 -9.07 22.98 12.81
N SER A 216 -8.00 22.44 13.38
CA SER A 216 -6.65 23.00 13.28
C SER A 216 -5.72 21.97 12.64
N MET A 217 -5.01 22.39 11.62
CA MET A 217 -3.99 21.61 10.92
C MET A 217 -2.61 22.15 11.26
N PHE A 218 -1.57 21.31 11.21
CA PHE A 218 -0.19 21.75 11.44
C PHE A 218 0.68 21.32 10.26
N VAL A 219 1.35 22.28 9.64
CA VAL A 219 2.35 22.05 8.60
C VAL A 219 3.73 22.18 9.25
N CYS A 220 4.35 21.04 9.58
CA CYS A 220 5.65 21.02 10.24
C CYS A 220 6.74 21.56 9.30
N GLN A 221 7.62 22.43 9.82
CA GLN A 221 8.79 22.84 9.05
C GLN A 221 9.82 21.72 9.05
N PRO A 222 10.37 21.34 7.88
CA PRO A 222 11.49 20.40 7.85
C PRO A 222 12.67 21.06 8.54
N LEU A 223 13.32 20.33 9.45
CA LEU A 223 14.55 20.76 10.11
C LEU A 223 15.64 20.98 9.06
N HIS A 224 15.94 19.92 8.31
CA HIS A 224 16.90 19.91 7.21
C HIS A 224 16.44 18.97 6.08
N THR A 225 16.73 19.38 4.85
CA THR A 225 16.42 18.68 3.61
C THR A 225 17.70 18.13 2.97
N LEU A 226 17.73 16.84 2.69
CA LEU A 226 18.76 16.19 1.89
C LEU A 226 18.32 16.11 0.43
N ASP A 227 19.12 16.64 -0.49
CA ASP A 227 18.89 16.52 -1.93
C ASP A 227 19.58 15.29 -2.52
N GLY A 228 18.83 14.54 -3.34
CA GLY A 228 19.30 13.35 -4.06
C GLY A 228 18.97 12.03 -3.37
N ASN A 229 19.28 10.92 -4.06
CA ASN A 229 19.05 9.58 -3.55
C ASN A 229 20.07 9.22 -2.47
N TYR A 230 19.61 8.55 -1.41
CA TYR A 230 20.46 8.13 -0.30
C TYR A 230 20.37 6.63 -0.06
N HIS A 231 21.54 5.99 0.07
CA HIS A 231 21.67 4.56 0.36
C HIS A 231 22.16 4.34 1.78
N VAL A 232 21.44 3.52 2.53
CA VAL A 232 21.79 3.07 3.88
C VAL A 232 22.37 1.67 3.80
N ARG A 233 23.67 1.51 4.08
CA ARG A 233 24.37 0.21 4.04
C ARG A 233 24.94 -0.21 5.39
N ASN A 234 25.14 0.74 6.29
CA ASN A 234 25.74 0.49 7.61
C ASN A 234 25.31 1.56 8.61
N ALA A 235 25.77 1.40 9.85
CA ALA A 235 25.52 2.34 10.94
C ALA A 235 26.00 3.78 10.66
N VAL A 236 27.11 3.95 9.92
CA VAL A 236 27.63 5.29 9.60
C VAL A 236 26.68 6.03 8.66
N ASP A 237 26.13 5.32 7.65
CA ASP A 237 25.15 5.90 6.73
C ASP A 237 23.87 6.33 7.49
N LEU A 238 23.44 5.58 8.52
CA LEU A 238 22.28 5.91 9.37
C LEU A 238 22.55 7.15 10.22
N VAL A 239 23.67 7.17 10.93
CA VAL A 239 24.05 8.29 11.81
C VAL A 239 24.20 9.59 11.03
N ALA A 240 24.66 9.53 9.77
CA ALA A 240 24.74 10.71 8.92
C ALA A 240 23.36 11.29 8.50
N LEU A 241 22.27 10.56 8.71
CA LEU A 241 20.89 11.03 8.52
C LEU A 241 20.25 11.56 9.81
N GLU A 242 20.92 11.50 10.96
CA GLU A 242 20.39 12.08 12.20
C GLU A 242 20.13 13.59 12.02
N GLY A 243 18.91 14.04 12.31
CA GLY A 243 18.49 15.44 12.08
C GLY A 243 18.05 15.77 10.63
N ILE A 244 18.11 14.82 9.69
CA ILE A 244 17.49 14.97 8.37
C ILE A 244 16.00 14.63 8.47
N SER A 245 15.15 15.62 8.20
CA SER A 245 13.70 15.49 8.28
C SER A 245 13.01 15.27 6.94
N ARG A 246 13.69 15.59 5.83
CA ARG A 246 13.19 15.51 4.46
C ARG A 246 14.26 15.00 3.52
N ILE A 247 13.89 14.10 2.62
CA ILE A 247 14.75 13.62 1.53
C ILE A 247 14.06 13.94 0.20
N ARG A 248 14.67 14.83 -0.59
CA ARG A 248 14.28 15.13 -1.98
C ARG A 248 14.95 14.12 -2.91
N GLY A 249 14.45 12.89 -2.88
CA GLY A 249 14.98 11.75 -3.60
C GLY A 249 14.51 10.44 -2.98
N ASN A 250 15.11 9.33 -3.41
CA ASN A 250 14.82 8.00 -2.87
C ASN A 250 15.63 7.73 -1.60
N LEU A 251 15.03 7.06 -0.62
CA LEU A 251 15.73 6.49 0.52
C LEU A 251 15.76 4.95 0.37
N LEU A 252 16.97 4.40 0.26
CA LEU A 252 17.20 3.01 -0.12
C LEU A 252 18.00 2.30 0.97
N PHE A 253 17.38 1.38 1.69
CA PHE A 253 18.07 0.44 2.57
C PHE A 253 18.37 -0.83 1.77
N ALA A 254 19.64 -1.22 1.76
CA ALA A 254 20.13 -2.38 1.03
C ALA A 254 20.90 -3.33 1.96
N ALA A 255 21.33 -4.47 1.42
CA ALA A 255 22.18 -5.43 2.12
C ALA A 255 23.34 -4.74 2.85
N GLY A 256 23.42 -4.99 4.15
CA GLY A 256 24.25 -4.22 5.06
C GLY A 256 24.45 -4.92 6.39
N THR A 257 25.28 -4.33 7.25
CA THR A 257 25.58 -4.87 8.58
C THR A 257 24.75 -4.23 9.70
N ALA A 258 23.91 -3.25 9.37
CA ALA A 258 23.03 -2.62 10.35
C ALA A 258 21.90 -3.60 10.72
N THR A 259 21.70 -3.79 12.02
CA THR A 259 20.63 -4.60 12.60
C THR A 259 19.46 -3.74 13.06
N GLU A 260 19.68 -2.45 13.33
CA GLU A 260 18.63 -1.51 13.70
C GLU A 260 18.75 -0.22 12.90
N ALA A 261 17.61 0.35 12.51
CA ALA A 261 17.50 1.64 11.86
C ALA A 261 16.37 2.45 12.51
N VAL A 262 16.72 3.54 13.18
CA VAL A 262 15.75 4.41 13.86
C VAL A 262 16.00 5.83 13.37
N LEU A 263 15.04 6.39 12.62
CA LEU A 263 15.09 7.79 12.14
C LEU A 263 13.84 8.51 12.65
N PRO A 264 13.87 9.01 13.89
CA PRO A 264 12.69 9.58 14.54
C PRO A 264 12.27 10.91 13.93
N ASP A 265 13.20 11.62 13.28
CA ASP A 265 12.95 12.94 12.70
C ASP A 265 12.55 12.90 11.22
N LEU A 266 12.69 11.74 10.54
CA LEU A 266 12.38 11.63 9.12
C LEU A 266 10.87 11.71 8.91
N MET A 267 10.41 12.80 8.27
CA MET A 267 8.99 13.08 8.05
C MET A 267 8.57 12.85 6.59
N LEU A 268 9.47 13.08 5.64
CA LEU A 268 9.15 13.12 4.21
C LEU A 268 10.24 12.45 3.36
N VAL A 269 9.79 11.59 2.46
CA VAL A 269 10.58 11.10 1.32
C VAL A 269 9.84 11.46 0.02
N GLU A 270 10.45 12.30 -0.83
CA GLU A 270 9.83 12.71 -2.11
C GLU A 270 10.00 11.68 -3.22
N GLY A 271 10.92 10.74 -3.07
CA GLY A 271 11.06 9.60 -3.95
C GLY A 271 10.45 8.33 -3.36
N ALA A 272 11.00 7.20 -3.76
CA ALA A 272 10.69 5.89 -3.19
C ALA A 272 11.37 5.68 -1.82
N LEU A 273 10.70 4.94 -0.94
CA LEU A 273 11.31 4.36 0.26
C LEU A 273 11.40 2.84 0.05
N GLU A 274 12.62 2.33 -0.11
CA GLU A 274 12.86 0.92 -0.36
C GLU A 274 13.69 0.31 0.77
N VAL A 275 13.21 -0.80 1.33
CA VAL A 275 13.87 -1.58 2.37
C VAL A 275 13.93 -3.01 1.89
N ILE A 276 15.04 -3.35 1.22
CA ILE A 276 15.16 -4.59 0.46
C ILE A 276 16.40 -5.37 0.90
N GLU A 277 16.22 -6.67 1.16
CA GLU A 277 17.33 -7.61 1.41
C GLU A 277 18.27 -7.14 2.55
N THR A 278 17.70 -6.55 3.60
CA THR A 278 18.47 -6.00 4.72
C THR A 278 18.70 -7.03 5.84
N SER A 279 19.70 -6.76 6.68
CA SER A 279 19.93 -7.48 7.95
C SER A 279 19.20 -6.83 9.13
N LEU A 280 18.25 -5.93 8.87
CA LEU A 280 17.55 -5.19 9.92
C LEU A 280 16.60 -6.13 10.67
N GLU A 281 16.73 -6.14 11.99
CA GLU A 281 15.77 -6.72 12.93
C GLU A 281 14.68 -5.70 13.30
N ARG A 282 15.03 -4.41 13.29
CA ARG A 282 14.18 -3.28 13.67
C ARG A 282 14.32 -2.08 12.73
N LEU A 283 13.20 -1.60 12.20
CA LEU A 283 13.10 -0.35 11.44
C LEU A 283 12.00 0.54 12.02
N GLU A 284 12.36 1.75 12.46
CA GLU A 284 11.41 2.72 13.02
C GLU A 284 11.55 4.11 12.40
N LEU A 285 10.49 4.52 11.72
CA LEU A 285 10.29 5.84 11.11
C LEU A 285 8.98 6.45 11.66
N PRO A 286 8.87 6.72 12.98
CA PRO A 286 7.60 7.07 13.62
C PRO A 286 7.03 8.42 13.17
N SER A 287 7.89 9.35 12.75
CA SER A 287 7.47 10.67 12.28
C SER A 287 7.18 10.74 10.78
N LEU A 288 7.33 9.63 10.05
CA LEU A 288 7.08 9.59 8.61
C LEU A 288 5.60 9.90 8.31
N ARG A 289 5.33 10.85 7.41
CA ARG A 289 3.97 11.29 7.05
C ARG A 289 3.65 11.13 5.58
N LEU A 290 4.66 11.24 4.72
CA LEU A 290 4.47 11.16 3.28
C LEU A 290 5.67 10.50 2.59
N VAL A 291 5.36 9.55 1.71
CA VAL A 291 6.24 9.03 0.67
C VAL A 291 5.59 9.33 -0.67
N ARG A 292 6.22 10.15 -1.52
CA ARG A 292 5.65 10.52 -2.83
C ARG A 292 5.88 9.46 -3.91
N GLY A 293 6.82 8.54 -3.71
CA GLY A 293 7.01 7.34 -4.54
C GLY A 293 6.35 6.10 -3.94
N PRO A 294 6.73 4.90 -4.42
CA PRO A 294 6.37 3.64 -3.80
C PRO A 294 7.09 3.46 -2.46
N LEU A 295 6.46 2.70 -1.57
CA LEU A 295 7.04 2.25 -0.30
C LEU A 295 7.12 0.72 -0.32
N LEU A 296 8.34 0.19 -0.39
CA LEU A 296 8.62 -1.23 -0.52
C LEU A 296 9.42 -1.73 0.69
N VAL A 297 8.87 -2.67 1.44
CA VAL A 297 9.57 -3.42 2.49
C VAL A 297 9.56 -4.89 2.08
N SER A 298 10.68 -5.35 1.52
CA SER A 298 10.76 -6.63 0.85
C SER A 298 11.98 -7.47 1.19
N GLN A 299 11.82 -8.79 1.26
CA GLN A 299 12.91 -9.76 1.44
C GLN A 299 13.76 -9.51 2.71
N ASN A 300 13.16 -9.06 3.81
CA ASN A 300 13.88 -8.83 5.07
C ASN A 300 13.62 -9.98 6.05
N ALA A 301 14.46 -11.01 5.99
CA ALA A 301 14.28 -12.24 6.77
C ALA A 301 14.35 -12.03 8.29
N ALA A 302 15.16 -11.06 8.75
CA ALA A 302 15.37 -10.78 10.17
C ALA A 302 14.38 -9.75 10.75
N LEU A 303 13.63 -9.03 9.90
CA LEU A 303 12.82 -7.89 10.32
C LEU A 303 11.62 -8.36 11.15
N SER A 304 11.65 -8.08 12.44
CA SER A 304 10.60 -8.43 13.40
C SER A 304 9.84 -7.21 13.90
N THR A 305 10.49 -6.04 13.90
CA THR A 305 9.89 -4.78 14.34
C THR A 305 9.92 -3.78 13.20
N LEU A 306 8.74 -3.35 12.77
CA LEU A 306 8.55 -2.29 11.78
C LEU A 306 7.66 -1.21 12.39
N SER A 307 7.98 0.06 12.20
CA SER A 307 7.13 1.19 12.58
C SER A 307 7.23 2.28 11.52
N LEU A 308 6.14 2.57 10.82
CA LEU A 308 6.07 3.55 9.74
C LEU A 308 4.94 4.53 10.02
N GLY A 309 5.29 5.75 10.45
CA GLY A 309 4.33 6.84 10.65
C GLY A 309 3.38 6.71 11.85
N ASN A 310 3.57 5.72 12.71
CA ASN A 310 2.71 5.48 13.87
C ASN A 310 2.76 6.58 14.95
N GLY A 311 3.70 7.52 14.90
CA GLY A 311 3.85 8.57 15.92
C GLY A 311 2.80 9.69 15.87
N SER A 312 2.05 9.87 14.78
CA SER A 312 1.14 11.03 14.61
C SER A 312 -0.31 10.87 15.00
N HIS A 313 -0.82 9.65 15.17
CA HIS A 313 -2.28 9.40 15.09
C HIS A 313 -2.92 9.96 13.79
N ALA A 314 -2.14 10.04 12.71
CA ALA A 314 -2.54 10.53 11.39
C ALA A 314 -2.01 9.57 10.31
N PRO A 315 -2.65 9.51 9.13
CA PRO A 315 -2.22 8.61 8.07
C PRO A 315 -0.81 8.96 7.56
N LEU A 316 -0.03 7.92 7.28
CA LEU A 316 1.16 7.97 6.44
C LEU A 316 0.70 7.79 4.99
N TRP A 317 0.73 8.89 4.23
CA TRP A 317 0.36 8.88 2.83
C TRP A 317 1.47 8.27 1.98
N VAL A 318 1.13 7.29 1.15
CA VAL A 318 2.03 6.76 0.12
C VAL A 318 1.39 7.02 -1.23
N ARG A 319 1.99 7.88 -2.06
CA ARG A 319 1.41 8.23 -3.38
C ARG A 319 1.60 7.13 -4.42
N GLY A 320 2.56 6.23 -4.20
CA GLY A 320 2.74 5.02 -4.99
C GLY A 320 2.07 3.79 -4.38
N ASP A 321 2.59 2.63 -4.77
CA ASP A 321 2.20 1.35 -4.18
C ASP A 321 2.81 1.18 -2.78
N PHE A 322 2.12 0.46 -1.91
CA PHE A 322 2.69 -0.06 -0.67
C PHE A 322 2.88 -1.57 -0.78
N SER A 323 4.11 -2.04 -0.62
CA SER A 323 4.47 -3.45 -0.74
C SER A 323 5.16 -3.94 0.53
N LEU A 324 4.51 -4.86 1.22
CA LEU A 324 5.05 -5.59 2.37
C LEU A 324 5.16 -7.07 1.99
N VAL A 325 6.33 -7.46 1.50
CA VAL A 325 6.54 -8.73 0.80
C VAL A 325 7.72 -9.52 1.37
N SER A 326 7.57 -10.82 1.61
CA SER A 326 8.67 -11.70 2.02
C SER A 326 9.41 -11.22 3.29
N ASN A 327 8.66 -10.86 4.35
CA ASN A 327 9.21 -10.54 5.68
C ASN A 327 8.75 -11.60 6.70
N PRO A 328 9.33 -12.82 6.66
CA PRO A 328 8.79 -13.99 7.38
C PRO A 328 8.83 -13.88 8.90
N SER A 329 9.64 -12.97 9.46
CA SER A 329 9.73 -12.74 10.92
C SER A 329 8.78 -11.65 11.43
N LEU A 330 8.11 -10.93 10.54
CA LEU A 330 7.20 -9.84 10.91
C LEU A 330 5.85 -10.42 11.36
N SER A 331 5.58 -10.38 12.65
CA SER A 331 4.38 -11.02 13.20
C SER A 331 3.12 -10.16 13.19
N THR A 332 3.25 -8.82 13.03
CA THR A 332 2.11 -7.91 13.17
C THR A 332 2.18 -6.70 12.23
N LEU A 333 1.00 -6.26 11.77
CA LEU A 333 0.82 -5.00 11.03
C LEU A 333 0.64 -3.76 11.91
N ALA A 334 0.69 -3.89 13.25
CA ALA A 334 0.53 -2.73 14.15
C ALA A 334 1.49 -1.58 13.78
N GLY A 335 2.72 -1.95 13.36
CA GLY A 335 3.76 -1.08 12.85
C GLY A 335 3.43 -0.23 11.63
N VAL A 336 2.50 -0.70 10.80
CA VAL A 336 2.13 -0.08 9.52
C VAL A 336 0.66 0.31 9.47
N SER A 337 -0.01 0.33 10.62
CA SER A 337 -1.43 0.66 10.72
C SER A 337 -1.79 2.06 10.21
N ALA A 338 -0.83 2.98 10.23
CA ALA A 338 -0.97 4.33 9.71
C ALA A 338 -0.87 4.41 8.17
N VAL A 339 -0.35 3.39 7.48
CA VAL A 339 -0.07 3.44 6.04
C VAL A 339 -1.37 3.52 5.23
N SER A 340 -1.45 4.51 4.35
CA SER A 340 -2.56 4.74 3.42
C SER A 340 -2.01 4.95 2.00
N PRO A 341 -1.89 3.88 1.19
CA PRO A 341 -1.42 3.99 -0.19
C PRO A 341 -2.49 4.53 -1.13
N ALA A 342 -2.06 5.24 -2.17
CA ALA A 342 -2.93 5.79 -3.21
C ALA A 342 -3.11 4.85 -4.40
N ASN A 343 -2.19 3.90 -4.62
CA ASN A 343 -2.24 2.93 -5.72
C ASN A 343 -2.53 1.52 -5.21
N SER A 344 -1.68 0.52 -5.42
CA SER A 344 -1.94 -0.86 -5.00
C SER A 344 -1.30 -1.18 -3.66
N LEU A 345 -1.93 -2.12 -2.93
CA LEU A 345 -1.43 -2.65 -1.65
C LEU A 345 -1.10 -4.12 -1.81
N PHE A 346 0.17 -4.48 -1.58
CA PHE A 346 0.65 -5.85 -1.65
C PHE A 346 1.07 -6.32 -0.26
N LEU A 347 0.43 -7.39 0.22
CA LEU A 347 0.75 -8.07 1.47
C LEU A 347 1.03 -9.54 1.15
N LYS A 348 2.31 -9.88 0.95
CA LYS A 348 2.71 -11.20 0.43
C LYS A 348 3.81 -11.89 1.23
N ASP A 349 3.78 -13.21 1.34
CA ASP A 349 4.89 -14.02 1.90
C ASP A 349 5.35 -13.57 3.31
N ASN A 350 4.44 -13.10 4.17
CA ASN A 350 4.76 -12.74 5.56
C ASN A 350 4.27 -13.85 6.50
N ASP A 351 4.98 -14.99 6.51
CA ASP A 351 4.53 -16.23 7.15
C ASP A 351 4.13 -16.10 8.64
N ALA A 352 4.84 -15.28 9.42
CA ALA A 352 4.54 -15.07 10.84
C ALA A 352 3.39 -14.10 11.12
N LEU A 353 2.85 -13.44 10.09
CA LEU A 353 1.85 -12.38 10.24
C LEU A 353 0.51 -12.95 10.72
N ASP A 354 0.17 -12.70 11.99
CA ASP A 354 -1.04 -13.25 12.62
C ASP A 354 -2.12 -12.18 12.93
N GLY A 355 -1.79 -10.90 12.79
CA GLY A 355 -2.74 -9.82 13.08
C GLY A 355 -2.26 -8.39 12.81
N GLY A 356 -3.12 -7.45 13.19
CA GLY A 356 -3.00 -6.02 12.87
C GLY A 356 -4.06 -5.60 11.85
N ASP A 357 -4.07 -4.31 11.49
CA ASP A 357 -5.10 -3.72 10.64
C ASP A 357 -4.57 -2.45 9.97
N PHE A 358 -5.05 -2.16 8.76
CA PHE A 358 -4.83 -0.88 8.08
C PHE A 358 -5.93 0.12 8.44
N THR A 359 -5.72 0.86 9.52
CA THR A 359 -6.72 1.76 10.13
C THR A 359 -7.28 2.81 9.15
N TYR A 360 -6.45 3.29 8.23
CA TYR A 360 -6.81 4.40 7.32
C TYR A 360 -7.21 3.95 5.91
N VAL A 361 -7.29 2.65 5.66
CA VAL A 361 -7.73 2.10 4.36
C VAL A 361 -9.24 1.83 4.41
N ALA A 362 -10.02 2.90 4.28
CA ALA A 362 -11.49 2.80 4.24
C ALA A 362 -12.05 2.68 2.81
N GLY A 363 -11.37 3.28 1.84
CA GLY A 363 -11.71 3.20 0.42
C GLY A 363 -10.43 3.21 -0.38
N HIS A 364 -10.31 2.31 -1.36
CA HIS A 364 -9.04 2.10 -2.04
C HIS A 364 -9.22 2.03 -3.55
N PRO A 365 -8.57 2.90 -4.35
CA PRO A 365 -8.82 2.95 -5.79
C PRO A 365 -8.08 1.85 -6.57
N GLY A 366 -6.96 1.32 -6.05
CA GLY A 366 -6.14 0.31 -6.71
C GLY A 366 -6.48 -1.11 -6.28
N ASP A 367 -5.55 -2.03 -6.57
CA ASP A 367 -5.68 -3.44 -6.20
C ASP A 367 -5.22 -3.67 -4.75
N ILE A 368 -5.82 -4.67 -4.10
CA ILE A 368 -5.35 -5.21 -2.82
C ILE A 368 -5.03 -6.69 -3.03
N ILE A 369 -3.79 -7.08 -2.75
CA ILE A 369 -3.33 -8.45 -2.94
C ILE A 369 -2.80 -8.98 -1.61
N VAL A 370 -3.46 -10.00 -1.07
CA VAL A 370 -3.12 -10.71 0.16
C VAL A 370 -2.77 -12.15 -0.19
N GLU A 371 -1.48 -12.46 -0.26
CA GLU A 371 -1.00 -13.76 -0.74
C GLU A 371 -0.03 -14.41 0.22
N ASP A 372 -0.13 -15.73 0.41
CA ASP A 372 0.92 -16.53 1.06
C ASP A 372 1.33 -16.03 2.46
N ASN A 373 0.38 -15.49 3.24
CA ASN A 373 0.63 -15.12 4.65
C ASN A 373 0.17 -16.28 5.55
N ALA A 374 1.07 -17.23 5.79
CA ALA A 374 0.72 -18.53 6.35
C ALA A 374 0.00 -18.51 7.71
N ALA A 375 0.29 -17.54 8.59
CA ALA A 375 -0.36 -17.39 9.90
C ALA A 375 -1.58 -16.45 9.92
N LEU A 376 -1.93 -15.83 8.79
CA LEU A 376 -3.01 -14.86 8.72
C LEU A 376 -4.37 -15.55 8.91
N SER A 377 -5.08 -15.18 9.97
CA SER A 377 -6.36 -15.80 10.35
C SER A 377 -7.59 -14.95 10.03
N THR A 378 -7.40 -13.66 9.75
CA THR A 378 -8.44 -12.68 9.41
C THR A 378 -7.85 -11.66 8.44
N LEU A 379 -8.67 -11.08 7.56
CA LEU A 379 -8.24 -9.97 6.71
C LEU A 379 -7.95 -8.71 7.56
N PRO A 380 -6.90 -7.93 7.24
CA PRO A 380 -6.48 -6.76 8.01
C PRO A 380 -7.08 -5.44 7.49
N PHE A 381 -8.37 -5.45 7.14
CA PHE A 381 -9.03 -4.31 6.47
C PHE A 381 -10.38 -3.97 7.11
N ARG A 382 -10.43 -3.83 8.43
CA ARG A 382 -11.67 -3.71 9.21
C ARG A 382 -12.52 -2.50 8.84
N HIS A 383 -11.90 -1.50 8.22
CA HIS A 383 -12.53 -0.27 7.79
C HIS A 383 -12.80 -0.20 6.27
N LEU A 384 -12.34 -1.18 5.48
CA LEU A 384 -12.47 -1.15 4.03
C LEU A 384 -13.93 -1.35 3.61
N GLU A 385 -14.50 -0.32 2.98
CA GLU A 385 -15.89 -0.25 2.52
C GLU A 385 -16.02 -0.42 1.00
N TRP A 386 -15.07 0.09 0.21
CA TRP A 386 -15.09 -0.04 -1.25
C TRP A 386 -13.70 -0.19 -1.86
N LEU A 387 -13.64 -0.91 -2.98
CA LEU A 387 -12.42 -1.15 -3.73
C LEU A 387 -12.63 -0.84 -5.22
N GLY A 388 -11.81 0.06 -5.76
CA GLY A 388 -11.81 0.46 -7.18
C GLY A 388 -11.09 -0.54 -8.09
N GLY A 389 -10.10 -1.25 -7.56
CA GLY A 389 -9.43 -2.36 -8.24
C GLY A 389 -9.99 -3.73 -7.83
N SER A 390 -9.12 -4.72 -7.85
CA SER A 390 -9.39 -6.12 -7.53
C SER A 390 -8.86 -6.51 -6.16
N LEU A 391 -9.58 -7.40 -5.46
CA LEU A 391 -9.13 -8.02 -4.22
C LEU A 391 -8.70 -9.46 -4.52
N THR A 392 -7.41 -9.75 -4.34
CA THR A 392 -6.87 -11.11 -4.47
C THR A 392 -6.50 -11.66 -3.09
N ILE A 393 -7.04 -12.83 -2.75
CA ILE A 393 -6.79 -13.55 -1.50
C ILE A 393 -6.33 -14.96 -1.89
N ARG A 394 -5.01 -15.20 -1.87
CA ARG A 394 -4.41 -16.47 -2.32
C ARG A 394 -3.51 -17.11 -1.27
N GLY A 395 -3.54 -18.43 -1.12
CA GLY A 395 -2.51 -19.15 -0.36
C GLY A 395 -2.42 -18.85 1.15
N ASN A 396 -3.42 -18.18 1.74
CA ASN A 396 -3.41 -17.87 3.18
C ASN A 396 -3.90 -19.09 3.97
N SER A 397 -2.99 -20.01 4.26
CA SER A 397 -3.33 -21.38 4.68
C SER A 397 -4.15 -21.51 5.97
N THR A 398 -4.09 -20.52 6.88
CA THR A 398 -4.86 -20.48 8.14
C THR A 398 -6.15 -19.66 8.07
N LEU A 399 -6.40 -18.97 6.95
CA LEU A 399 -7.55 -18.09 6.79
C LEU A 399 -8.83 -18.93 6.70
N GLY A 400 -9.56 -19.03 7.81
CA GLY A 400 -10.77 -19.86 7.93
C GLY A 400 -12.05 -19.21 7.41
N SER A 401 -12.05 -17.88 7.30
CA SER A 401 -13.14 -17.04 6.78
C SER A 401 -12.60 -15.76 6.15
N LEU A 402 -13.44 -15.02 5.45
CA LEU A 402 -13.13 -13.70 4.86
C LEU A 402 -13.45 -12.55 5.82
N SER A 403 -13.46 -12.82 7.13
CA SER A 403 -13.76 -11.81 8.14
C SER A 403 -12.63 -10.77 8.26
N GLY A 404 -12.93 -9.63 8.88
CA GLY A 404 -11.98 -8.52 9.01
C GLY A 404 -12.11 -7.47 7.90
N THR A 405 -13.30 -7.35 7.31
CA THR A 405 -13.65 -6.27 6.40
C THR A 405 -15.14 -5.90 6.49
N VAL A 406 -15.48 -4.69 6.07
CA VAL A 406 -16.87 -4.20 5.92
C VAL A 406 -17.21 -3.90 4.46
N LEU A 407 -16.49 -4.57 3.54
CA LEU A 407 -16.53 -4.33 2.11
C LEU A 407 -17.93 -4.44 1.54
N GLN A 408 -18.35 -3.41 0.81
CA GLN A 408 -19.67 -3.25 0.20
C GLN A 408 -19.63 -3.40 -1.32
N THR A 409 -18.55 -2.95 -1.96
CA THR A 409 -18.40 -2.96 -3.43
C THR A 409 -16.96 -3.25 -3.83
N VAL A 410 -16.79 -4.11 -4.84
CA VAL A 410 -15.54 -4.29 -5.59
C VAL A 410 -15.81 -3.93 -7.04
N VAL A 411 -15.07 -2.99 -7.60
CA VAL A 411 -15.23 -2.59 -9.00
C VAL A 411 -14.54 -3.58 -9.94
N GLY A 412 -13.35 -4.06 -9.58
CA GLY A 412 -12.63 -5.12 -10.29
C GLY A 412 -13.07 -6.53 -9.90
N ASP A 413 -12.10 -7.44 -9.81
CA ASP A 413 -12.31 -8.85 -9.50
C ASP A 413 -12.18 -9.14 -7.99
N LEU A 414 -12.90 -10.14 -7.50
CA LEU A 414 -12.68 -10.77 -6.20
C LEU A 414 -12.19 -12.20 -6.43
N ILE A 415 -10.90 -12.42 -6.20
CA ILE A 415 -10.21 -13.69 -6.43
C ILE A 415 -9.88 -14.33 -5.09
N ILE A 416 -10.36 -15.55 -4.88
CA ILE A 416 -10.19 -16.34 -3.66
C ILE A 416 -9.67 -17.71 -4.05
N GLU A 417 -8.37 -17.93 -3.89
CA GLU A 417 -7.67 -19.10 -4.42
C GLU A 417 -6.76 -19.77 -3.38
N ASP A 418 -6.66 -21.11 -3.38
CA ASP A 418 -5.68 -21.84 -2.57
C ASP A 418 -5.69 -21.54 -1.04
N ASN A 419 -6.81 -21.10 -0.46
CA ASN A 419 -6.91 -20.87 0.99
C ASN A 419 -7.34 -22.16 1.70
N ALA A 420 -6.36 -22.97 2.08
CA ALA A 420 -6.59 -24.35 2.53
C ALA A 420 -7.52 -24.49 3.75
N ALA A 421 -7.57 -23.54 4.69
CA ALA A 421 -8.47 -23.58 5.85
C ALA A 421 -9.87 -23.00 5.59
N LEU A 422 -10.08 -22.32 4.46
CA LEU A 422 -11.32 -21.61 4.16
C LEU A 422 -12.47 -22.60 4.03
N SER A 423 -13.48 -22.46 4.87
CA SER A 423 -14.63 -23.39 4.94
C SER A 423 -15.93 -22.83 4.37
N GLY A 424 -16.01 -21.50 4.24
CA GLY A 424 -17.07 -20.77 3.55
C GLY A 424 -16.65 -19.32 3.29
N LEU A 425 -17.49 -18.56 2.59
CA LEU A 425 -17.22 -17.17 2.19
C LEU A 425 -17.71 -16.13 3.21
N TRP A 426 -18.00 -16.56 4.44
CA TRP A 426 -18.44 -15.71 5.55
C TRP A 426 -17.42 -14.61 5.84
N GLY A 427 -17.91 -13.41 6.15
CA GLY A 427 -17.07 -12.27 6.52
C GLY A 427 -17.23 -11.03 5.65
N MET A 428 -17.97 -11.15 4.55
CA MET A 428 -18.36 -10.01 3.68
C MET A 428 -19.89 -9.84 3.60
N PRO A 429 -20.60 -9.72 4.75
CA PRO A 429 -22.07 -9.70 4.75
C PRO A 429 -22.68 -8.44 4.12
N ALA A 430 -21.88 -7.38 3.96
CA ALA A 430 -22.30 -6.11 3.36
C ALA A 430 -21.99 -6.01 1.86
N LEU A 431 -21.31 -6.99 1.27
CA LEU A 431 -20.90 -6.96 -0.13
C LEU A 431 -22.12 -7.10 -1.05
N THR A 432 -22.39 -6.05 -1.84
CA THR A 432 -23.58 -5.94 -2.68
C THR A 432 -23.29 -6.11 -4.17
N SER A 433 -22.09 -5.73 -4.63
CA SER A 433 -21.73 -5.73 -6.05
C SER A 433 -20.24 -6.03 -6.26
N ILE A 434 -19.98 -6.87 -7.26
CA ILE A 434 -18.65 -7.10 -7.84
C ILE A 434 -18.73 -6.75 -9.32
N GLY A 435 -17.94 -5.78 -9.80
CA GLY A 435 -17.99 -5.35 -11.20
C GLY A 435 -17.37 -6.35 -12.16
N GLY A 436 -16.28 -7.00 -11.74
CA GLY A 436 -15.58 -8.06 -12.47
C GLY A 436 -16.01 -9.47 -12.05
N ALA A 437 -15.06 -10.40 -11.99
CA ALA A 437 -15.27 -11.79 -11.64
C ALA A 437 -15.24 -12.01 -10.11
N LEU A 438 -16.18 -12.80 -9.60
CA LEU A 438 -16.01 -13.55 -8.35
C LEU A 438 -15.42 -14.91 -8.72
N SER A 439 -14.12 -15.09 -8.49
CA SER A 439 -13.41 -16.34 -8.77
C SER A 439 -13.04 -17.05 -7.46
N VAL A 440 -13.65 -18.21 -7.23
CA VAL A 440 -13.42 -19.05 -6.05
C VAL A 440 -12.85 -20.37 -6.50
N SER A 441 -11.54 -20.56 -6.31
CA SER A 441 -10.85 -21.74 -6.83
C SER A 441 -9.90 -22.42 -5.85
N ASP A 442 -9.76 -23.73 -5.98
CA ASP A 442 -8.76 -24.53 -5.25
C ASP A 442 -8.80 -24.40 -3.71
N ASN A 443 -9.94 -24.01 -3.14
CA ASN A 443 -10.11 -23.95 -1.68
C ASN A 443 -10.56 -25.32 -1.15
N GLY A 444 -9.59 -26.19 -0.85
CA GLY A 444 -9.81 -27.62 -0.57
C GLY A 444 -10.75 -27.97 0.60
N ASN A 445 -11.00 -27.04 1.54
CA ASN A 445 -11.94 -27.24 2.66
C ASN A 445 -13.27 -26.48 2.51
N LEU A 446 -13.48 -25.78 1.39
CA LEU A 446 -14.67 -24.97 1.15
C LEU A 446 -15.89 -25.88 0.95
N ARG A 447 -16.81 -25.88 1.91
CA ARG A 447 -18.03 -26.71 1.87
C ARG A 447 -19.23 -25.98 1.29
N SER A 448 -19.25 -24.66 1.38
CA SER A 448 -20.35 -23.79 0.99
C SER A 448 -19.83 -22.44 0.51
N VAL A 449 -20.56 -21.79 -0.40
CA VAL A 449 -20.32 -20.38 -0.81
C VAL A 449 -21.15 -19.37 0.00
N GLU A 450 -21.84 -19.82 1.06
CA GLU A 450 -22.59 -18.94 1.96
C GLU A 450 -21.69 -17.87 2.61
N GLY A 451 -22.29 -16.72 2.93
CA GLY A 451 -21.60 -15.61 3.60
C GLY A 451 -21.59 -14.29 2.84
N MET A 452 -22.06 -14.29 1.59
CA MET A 452 -22.22 -13.10 0.73
C MET A 452 -23.72 -12.85 0.43
N ASP A 453 -24.56 -12.91 1.45
CA ASP A 453 -26.03 -12.91 1.33
C ASP A 453 -26.61 -11.59 0.77
N ALA A 454 -25.82 -10.51 0.82
CA ALA A 454 -26.20 -9.21 0.27
C ALA A 454 -25.85 -9.04 -1.21
N LEU A 455 -25.12 -9.98 -1.83
CA LEU A 455 -24.63 -9.86 -3.19
C LEU A 455 -25.80 -9.89 -4.17
N THR A 456 -25.92 -8.84 -4.99
CA THR A 456 -27.00 -8.67 -5.97
C THR A 456 -26.52 -8.74 -7.41
N GLN A 457 -25.25 -8.40 -7.65
CA GLN A 457 -24.65 -8.34 -8.96
C GLN A 457 -23.20 -8.81 -8.94
N VAL A 458 -22.83 -9.57 -9.98
CA VAL A 458 -21.45 -9.93 -10.32
C VAL A 458 -21.23 -9.83 -11.82
N GLY A 459 -20.00 -9.56 -12.27
CA GLY A 459 -19.63 -9.68 -13.67
C GLY A 459 -19.64 -11.14 -14.12
N THR A 460 -18.69 -11.94 -13.61
CA THR A 460 -18.59 -13.38 -13.84
C THR A 460 -18.61 -14.14 -12.51
N LEU A 461 -19.36 -15.23 -12.41
CA LEU A 461 -19.29 -16.13 -11.25
C LEU A 461 -18.50 -17.38 -11.62
N GLU A 462 -17.34 -17.58 -11.02
CA GLU A 462 -16.48 -18.74 -11.26
C GLU A 462 -16.25 -19.52 -9.96
N VAL A 463 -16.62 -20.80 -9.96
CA VAL A 463 -16.45 -21.69 -8.81
C VAL A 463 -15.80 -22.97 -9.30
N ASN A 464 -14.49 -23.09 -9.10
CA ASN A 464 -13.68 -24.10 -9.75
C ASN A 464 -12.83 -24.91 -8.76
N ARG A 465 -12.69 -26.23 -8.96
CA ARG A 465 -11.76 -27.09 -8.20
C ARG A 465 -11.90 -27.02 -6.66
N ASN A 466 -13.09 -26.73 -6.15
CA ASN A 466 -13.37 -26.79 -4.71
C ASN A 466 -13.85 -28.20 -4.36
N ALA A 467 -12.90 -29.09 -4.03
CA ALA A 467 -13.13 -30.54 -4.00
C ALA A 467 -14.24 -31.01 -3.05
N VAL A 468 -14.48 -30.30 -1.94
CA VAL A 468 -15.49 -30.66 -0.93
C VAL A 468 -16.74 -29.79 -0.96
N LEU A 469 -16.88 -28.91 -1.96
CA LEU A 469 -18.03 -28.03 -2.11
C LEU A 469 -19.28 -28.85 -2.46
N GLU A 470 -20.34 -28.73 -1.66
CA GLU A 470 -21.59 -29.46 -1.91
C GLU A 470 -22.63 -28.63 -2.67
N ALA A 471 -22.63 -27.31 -2.48
CA ALA A 471 -23.56 -26.36 -3.11
C ALA A 471 -22.82 -25.08 -3.51
N ALA A 472 -23.00 -24.65 -4.77
CA ALA A 472 -22.33 -23.47 -5.34
C ALA A 472 -23.26 -22.27 -5.56
N GLY A 473 -24.53 -22.38 -5.17
CA GLY A 473 -25.55 -21.38 -5.50
C GLY A 473 -26.01 -20.50 -4.35
N ALA A 474 -25.40 -20.57 -3.15
CA ALA A 474 -25.90 -19.92 -1.93
C ALA A 474 -25.74 -18.38 -1.90
N PHE A 475 -26.29 -17.71 -2.91
CA PHE A 475 -26.35 -16.26 -3.11
C PHE A 475 -27.82 -15.82 -3.25
N PRO A 476 -28.61 -15.80 -2.15
CA PRO A 476 -30.07 -15.70 -2.20
C PRO A 476 -30.62 -14.39 -2.80
N LYS A 477 -29.78 -13.36 -2.93
CA LYS A 477 -30.13 -12.06 -3.53
C LYS A 477 -29.48 -11.81 -4.89
N LEU A 478 -28.70 -12.75 -5.42
CA LEU A 478 -28.00 -12.56 -6.68
C LEU A 478 -28.99 -12.55 -7.84
N GLU A 479 -29.16 -11.41 -8.49
CA GLU A 479 -30.13 -11.22 -9.57
C GLU A 479 -29.46 -11.08 -10.94
N ARG A 480 -28.21 -10.60 -10.97
CA ARG A 480 -27.56 -10.21 -12.23
C ARG A 480 -26.14 -10.77 -12.31
N VAL A 481 -25.91 -11.61 -13.31
CA VAL A 481 -24.58 -12.04 -13.77
C VAL A 481 -24.42 -11.51 -15.19
N THR A 482 -23.43 -10.66 -15.44
CA THR A 482 -23.37 -9.93 -16.73
C THR A 482 -22.64 -10.67 -17.83
N SER A 483 -21.61 -11.44 -17.47
CA SER A 483 -20.64 -12.01 -18.41
C SER A 483 -20.75 -13.54 -18.49
N GLY A 484 -20.86 -14.23 -17.35
CA GLY A 484 -21.07 -15.66 -17.36
C GLY A 484 -20.95 -16.36 -16.01
N MET A 485 -21.27 -17.65 -16.01
CA MET A 485 -21.12 -18.53 -14.86
C MET A 485 -20.32 -19.77 -15.25
N HIS A 486 -19.31 -20.10 -14.46
CA HIS A 486 -18.40 -21.23 -14.66
C HIS A 486 -18.35 -22.10 -13.41
N PHE A 487 -18.77 -23.35 -13.53
CA PHE A 487 -18.72 -24.35 -12.47
C PHE A 487 -17.91 -25.55 -12.95
N ARG A 488 -16.62 -25.62 -12.57
CA ARG A 488 -15.71 -26.66 -13.06
C ARG A 488 -15.02 -27.47 -11.97
N GLY A 489 -15.01 -28.79 -12.08
CA GLY A 489 -14.11 -29.62 -11.27
C GLY A 489 -14.45 -29.66 -9.76
N ASN A 490 -15.71 -29.40 -9.39
CA ASN A 490 -16.15 -29.48 -7.99
C ASN A 490 -16.64 -30.90 -7.70
N ALA A 491 -15.76 -31.73 -7.14
CA ALA A 491 -15.96 -33.18 -7.07
C ALA A 491 -17.19 -33.63 -6.27
N LEU A 492 -17.62 -32.87 -5.26
CA LEU A 492 -18.78 -33.18 -4.41
C LEU A 492 -20.02 -32.31 -4.68
N LEU A 493 -19.98 -31.42 -5.69
CA LEU A 493 -21.08 -30.51 -6.00
C LEU A 493 -22.33 -31.31 -6.41
N LYS A 494 -23.47 -31.10 -5.74
CA LYS A 494 -24.71 -31.86 -5.96
C LYS A 494 -25.72 -31.11 -6.81
N ASP A 495 -25.81 -29.80 -6.61
CA ASP A 495 -26.75 -28.89 -7.25
C ASP A 495 -26.25 -27.42 -7.22
N LEU A 496 -27.02 -26.52 -7.82
CA LEU A 496 -26.76 -25.08 -7.92
C LEU A 496 -27.86 -24.27 -7.19
N TRP A 497 -28.48 -24.85 -6.15
CA TRP A 497 -29.58 -24.22 -5.40
C TRP A 497 -29.16 -22.87 -4.82
N GLY A 498 -30.09 -21.90 -4.83
CA GLY A 498 -29.87 -20.51 -4.39
C GLY A 498 -29.61 -19.51 -5.54
N LEU A 499 -29.46 -19.98 -6.78
CA LEU A 499 -29.35 -19.13 -7.98
C LEU A 499 -30.70 -18.84 -8.64
N GLU A 500 -31.83 -19.12 -7.99
CA GLU A 500 -33.18 -19.08 -8.61
C GLU A 500 -33.59 -17.68 -9.09
N ARG A 501 -32.88 -16.64 -8.64
CA ARG A 501 -33.13 -15.25 -9.03
C ARG A 501 -32.27 -14.78 -10.19
N VAL A 502 -31.21 -15.53 -10.51
CA VAL A 502 -30.16 -15.09 -11.44
C VAL A 502 -30.71 -14.93 -12.85
N ARG A 503 -30.41 -13.77 -13.43
CA ARG A 503 -30.47 -13.52 -14.86
C ARG A 503 -29.04 -13.48 -15.37
N ASN A 504 -28.71 -14.45 -16.23
CA ASN A 504 -27.46 -14.50 -16.97
C ASN A 504 -27.80 -14.55 -18.46
N THR A 505 -27.13 -13.71 -19.26
CA THR A 505 -27.26 -13.69 -20.72
C THR A 505 -25.98 -14.10 -21.44
N GLY A 506 -24.90 -14.32 -20.69
CA GLY A 506 -23.60 -14.65 -21.22
C GLY A 506 -23.35 -16.15 -21.29
N VAL A 507 -22.16 -16.57 -20.84
CA VAL A 507 -21.73 -17.98 -20.87
C VAL A 507 -22.28 -18.72 -19.65
N LEU A 508 -22.69 -19.98 -19.84
CA LEU A 508 -22.90 -20.96 -18.79
C LEU A 508 -22.04 -22.18 -19.10
N TYR A 509 -21.00 -22.39 -18.31
CA TYR A 509 -20.12 -23.55 -18.39
C TYR A 509 -20.26 -24.40 -17.14
N ILE A 510 -20.62 -25.67 -17.31
CA ILE A 510 -20.77 -26.65 -16.24
C ILE A 510 -19.98 -27.89 -16.65
N GLY A 511 -18.80 -28.05 -16.06
CA GLY A 511 -17.82 -29.05 -16.48
C GLY A 511 -17.27 -29.88 -15.33
N GLU A 512 -17.02 -31.17 -15.54
CA GLU A 512 -16.19 -31.97 -14.61
C GLU A 512 -16.73 -32.00 -13.16
N ASN A 513 -18.06 -31.99 -12.97
CA ASN A 513 -18.68 -32.12 -11.64
C ASN A 513 -19.33 -33.53 -11.52
N PRO A 514 -18.57 -34.57 -11.12
CA PRO A 514 -19.04 -35.96 -11.21
C PRO A 514 -20.24 -36.28 -10.31
N ARG A 515 -20.51 -35.49 -9.27
CA ARG A 515 -21.65 -35.65 -8.35
C ARG A 515 -22.86 -34.76 -8.68
N LEU A 516 -22.73 -33.85 -9.64
CA LEU A 516 -23.81 -32.96 -10.04
C LEU A 516 -24.89 -33.78 -10.73
N SER A 517 -26.06 -33.85 -10.11
CA SER A 517 -27.16 -34.71 -10.60
C SER A 517 -28.28 -33.91 -11.27
N ARG A 518 -28.35 -32.61 -10.99
CA ARG A 518 -29.38 -31.68 -11.44
C ARG A 518 -28.83 -30.26 -11.55
N LEU A 519 -29.48 -29.42 -12.33
CA LEU A 519 -29.16 -28.00 -12.50
C LEU A 519 -30.15 -27.09 -11.75
N MET A 520 -30.72 -27.62 -10.66
CA MET A 520 -31.68 -26.93 -9.81
C MET A 520 -31.12 -25.58 -9.37
N GLY A 521 -31.90 -24.52 -9.54
CA GLY A 521 -31.48 -23.13 -9.31
C GLY A 521 -31.35 -22.29 -10.58
N LEU A 522 -31.37 -22.91 -11.77
CA LEU A 522 -31.22 -22.20 -13.05
C LEU A 522 -32.54 -21.97 -13.81
N ASP A 523 -33.68 -22.01 -13.11
CA ASP A 523 -35.04 -22.00 -13.69
C ASP A 523 -35.41 -20.69 -14.40
N ARG A 524 -34.69 -19.59 -14.13
CA ARG A 524 -34.95 -18.27 -14.71
C ARG A 524 -34.12 -17.90 -15.93
N LEU A 525 -33.19 -18.74 -16.33
CA LEU A 525 -32.36 -18.48 -17.50
C LEU A 525 -33.22 -18.52 -18.77
N ARG A 526 -33.17 -17.45 -19.57
CA ARG A 526 -33.98 -17.31 -20.80
C ARG A 526 -33.15 -17.33 -22.07
N THR A 527 -31.99 -16.71 -22.03
CA THR A 527 -31.13 -16.54 -23.19
C THR A 527 -29.70 -16.73 -22.73
N LEU A 528 -28.87 -17.45 -23.49
CA LEU A 528 -27.44 -17.58 -23.22
C LEU A 528 -26.65 -17.34 -24.50
N THR A 529 -25.43 -16.84 -24.37
CA THR A 529 -24.49 -16.86 -25.50
C THR A 529 -23.98 -18.29 -25.69
N THR A 530 -23.53 -18.94 -24.64
CA THR A 530 -23.00 -20.30 -24.74
C THR A 530 -23.51 -21.13 -23.58
N LEU A 531 -24.02 -22.32 -23.88
CA LEU A 531 -24.32 -23.35 -22.89
C LEU A 531 -23.37 -24.53 -23.14
N THR A 532 -22.41 -24.72 -22.23
CA THR A 532 -21.53 -25.90 -22.24
C THR A 532 -21.82 -26.75 -21.00
N VAL A 533 -22.23 -27.99 -21.23
CA VAL A 533 -22.43 -29.00 -20.17
C VAL A 533 -21.58 -30.21 -20.52
N GLU A 534 -20.49 -30.41 -19.79
CA GLU A 534 -19.56 -31.50 -20.08
C GLU A 534 -19.06 -32.29 -18.87
N ASN A 535 -18.81 -33.58 -19.06
CA ASN A 535 -18.18 -34.44 -18.05
C ASN A 535 -18.89 -34.42 -16.68
N ASN A 536 -20.22 -34.27 -16.65
CA ASN A 536 -21.02 -34.34 -15.41
C ASN A 536 -21.62 -35.73 -15.28
N ALA A 537 -20.82 -36.67 -14.75
CA ALA A 537 -21.15 -38.09 -14.78
C ALA A 537 -22.50 -38.44 -14.13
N SER A 538 -22.96 -37.73 -13.10
CA SER A 538 -24.24 -38.02 -12.42
C SER A 538 -25.47 -37.32 -13.01
N LEU A 539 -25.29 -36.41 -13.97
CA LEU A 539 -26.38 -35.59 -14.53
C LEU A 539 -27.27 -36.44 -15.44
N THR A 540 -28.58 -36.45 -15.19
CA THR A 540 -29.53 -37.30 -15.93
C THR A 540 -30.32 -36.56 -17.00
N ASP A 541 -30.53 -35.25 -16.82
CA ASP A 541 -31.30 -34.42 -17.73
C ASP A 541 -30.97 -32.93 -17.53
N LEU A 542 -31.45 -32.07 -18.44
CA LEU A 542 -31.32 -30.61 -18.36
C LEU A 542 -32.67 -29.92 -18.13
N SER A 543 -33.67 -30.63 -17.57
CA SER A 543 -35.04 -30.13 -17.45
C SER A 543 -35.21 -28.91 -16.54
N ASP A 544 -34.24 -28.68 -15.64
CA ASP A 544 -34.20 -27.51 -14.77
C ASP A 544 -34.04 -26.18 -15.54
N LEU A 545 -33.55 -26.21 -16.79
CA LEU A 545 -33.47 -25.05 -17.69
C LEU A 545 -34.83 -24.76 -18.36
N VAL A 546 -35.89 -24.72 -17.55
CA VAL A 546 -37.29 -24.74 -18.01
C VAL A 546 -37.70 -23.52 -18.82
N LEU A 547 -37.08 -22.36 -18.58
CA LEU A 547 -37.38 -21.10 -19.28
C LEU A 547 -36.34 -20.75 -20.36
N LEU A 548 -35.41 -21.62 -20.70
CA LEU A 548 -34.37 -21.31 -21.69
C LEU A 548 -34.96 -21.33 -23.12
N HIS A 549 -35.04 -20.15 -23.75
CA HIS A 549 -35.66 -19.94 -25.07
C HIS A 549 -34.65 -19.90 -26.23
N SER A 550 -33.48 -19.30 -26.03
CA SER A 550 -32.47 -19.13 -27.09
C SER A 550 -31.05 -19.28 -26.54
N VAL A 551 -30.17 -19.91 -27.34
CA VAL A 551 -28.74 -20.04 -27.06
C VAL A 551 -27.95 -19.80 -28.34
N GLU A 552 -26.84 -19.06 -28.35
CA GLU A 552 -26.02 -18.96 -29.57
C GLU A 552 -25.26 -20.28 -29.84
N ASP A 553 -24.54 -20.80 -28.85
CA ASP A 553 -23.79 -22.06 -28.94
C ASP A 553 -24.23 -23.08 -27.87
N LEU A 554 -24.78 -24.22 -28.30
CA LEU A 554 -25.16 -25.35 -27.44
C LEU A 554 -24.14 -26.49 -27.55
N MET A 555 -23.52 -26.83 -26.43
CA MET A 555 -22.48 -27.83 -26.30
C MET A 555 -22.79 -28.79 -25.15
N VAL A 556 -23.14 -30.04 -25.45
CA VAL A 556 -23.43 -31.10 -24.46
C VAL A 556 -22.53 -32.29 -24.75
N LEU A 557 -21.49 -32.48 -23.94
CA LEU A 557 -20.42 -33.42 -24.24
C LEU A 557 -20.13 -34.39 -23.09
N SER A 558 -19.91 -35.66 -23.38
CA SER A 558 -19.30 -36.59 -22.41
C SER A 558 -20.05 -36.71 -21.06
N ASN A 559 -21.39 -36.56 -21.05
CA ASN A 559 -22.20 -36.77 -19.86
C ASN A 559 -22.71 -38.23 -19.81
N GLU A 560 -22.00 -39.07 -19.07
CA GLU A 560 -22.16 -40.53 -19.08
C GLU A 560 -23.59 -41.01 -18.79
N ASN A 561 -24.27 -40.39 -17.82
CA ASN A 561 -25.62 -40.80 -17.40
C ASN A 561 -26.76 -39.93 -17.93
N LEU A 562 -26.47 -38.99 -18.84
CA LEU A 562 -27.47 -38.09 -19.43
C LEU A 562 -28.41 -38.91 -20.32
N GLN A 563 -29.70 -38.89 -20.00
CA GLN A 563 -30.75 -39.66 -20.67
C GLN A 563 -31.68 -38.78 -21.50
N ARG A 564 -31.82 -37.50 -21.15
CA ARG A 564 -32.72 -36.56 -21.82
C ARG A 564 -32.10 -35.17 -21.88
N LEU A 565 -32.44 -34.40 -22.91
CA LEU A 565 -32.10 -32.98 -22.96
C LEU A 565 -33.21 -32.16 -22.29
N ASP A 566 -34.48 -32.48 -22.53
CA ASP A 566 -35.67 -31.84 -21.89
C ASP A 566 -35.68 -30.29 -21.92
N LEU A 567 -34.96 -29.69 -22.86
CA LEU A 567 -34.94 -28.25 -23.15
C LEU A 567 -36.20 -27.85 -23.92
N ASN A 568 -37.37 -28.01 -23.30
CA ASN A 568 -38.66 -27.92 -23.98
C ASN A 568 -39.03 -26.51 -24.46
N ALA A 569 -38.56 -25.47 -23.74
CA ALA A 569 -38.78 -24.07 -24.12
C ALA A 569 -37.77 -23.56 -25.15
N LEU A 570 -36.72 -24.33 -25.48
CA LEU A 570 -35.68 -23.89 -26.41
C LEU A 570 -36.22 -23.90 -27.84
N GLU A 571 -36.32 -22.70 -28.40
CA GLU A 571 -36.84 -22.42 -29.74
C GLU A 571 -35.73 -22.14 -30.75
N ASP A 572 -34.58 -21.63 -30.30
CA ASP A 572 -33.55 -21.10 -31.19
C ASP A 572 -32.14 -21.49 -30.70
N VAL A 573 -31.33 -22.02 -31.61
CA VAL A 573 -29.88 -22.16 -31.43
C VAL A 573 -29.19 -21.41 -32.55
N GLY A 574 -28.44 -20.35 -32.25
CA GLY A 574 -27.97 -19.42 -33.29
C GLY A 574 -26.91 -20.03 -34.23
N ARG A 575 -25.86 -20.62 -33.66
CA ARG A 575 -24.67 -21.07 -34.39
C ARG A 575 -24.36 -22.54 -34.17
N TYR A 576 -23.69 -22.90 -33.09
CA TYR A 576 -23.23 -24.28 -32.90
C TYR A 576 -24.23 -25.14 -32.13
N PHE A 577 -24.47 -26.34 -32.65
CA PHE A 577 -25.19 -27.41 -31.95
C PHE A 577 -24.30 -28.65 -31.90
N VAL A 578 -23.72 -28.93 -30.74
CA VAL A 578 -22.80 -30.04 -30.51
C VAL A 578 -23.35 -30.90 -29.38
N VAL A 579 -23.78 -32.12 -29.69
CA VAL A 579 -24.24 -33.10 -28.70
C VAL A 579 -23.49 -34.40 -28.96
N THR A 580 -22.39 -34.59 -28.24
CA THR A 580 -21.44 -35.67 -28.54
C THR A 580 -21.02 -36.47 -27.32
N GLU A 581 -20.74 -37.77 -27.54
CA GLU A 581 -20.19 -38.66 -26.51
C GLU A 581 -21.09 -38.77 -25.25
N ASN A 582 -22.42 -38.71 -25.39
CA ASN A 582 -23.37 -38.93 -24.28
C ASN A 582 -23.99 -40.33 -24.42
N PRO A 583 -23.34 -41.41 -23.92
CA PRO A 583 -23.64 -42.79 -24.30
C PRO A 583 -25.02 -43.30 -23.85
N ARG A 584 -25.72 -42.61 -22.95
CA ARG A 584 -27.09 -42.93 -22.52
C ARG A 584 -28.17 -42.01 -23.10
N LEU A 585 -27.78 -41.00 -23.88
CA LEU A 585 -28.72 -40.08 -24.51
C LEU A 585 -29.17 -40.67 -25.84
N PRO A 586 -30.48 -40.93 -26.06
CA PRO A 586 -30.97 -41.36 -27.36
C PRO A 586 -30.63 -40.35 -28.47
N THR A 587 -29.97 -40.82 -29.53
CA THR A 587 -29.52 -39.99 -30.67
C THR A 587 -30.68 -39.24 -31.31
N CYS A 588 -31.85 -39.86 -31.38
CA CYS A 588 -33.06 -39.26 -31.93
C CYS A 588 -33.58 -38.07 -31.12
N LEU A 589 -33.38 -38.01 -29.80
CA LEU A 589 -33.76 -36.84 -29.01
C LEU A 589 -32.89 -35.63 -29.38
N ALA A 590 -31.59 -35.84 -29.57
CA ALA A 590 -30.67 -34.81 -30.04
C ALA A 590 -31.02 -34.33 -31.46
N VAL A 591 -31.29 -35.26 -32.39
CA VAL A 591 -31.70 -34.94 -33.77
C VAL A 591 -33.04 -34.20 -33.81
N SER A 592 -34.01 -34.64 -33.02
CA SER A 592 -35.33 -33.99 -32.92
C SER A 592 -35.20 -32.57 -32.38
N LEU A 593 -34.36 -32.35 -31.36
CA LEU A 593 -34.09 -31.02 -30.84
C LEU A 593 -33.43 -30.15 -31.90
N ALA A 594 -32.34 -30.60 -32.52
CA ALA A 594 -31.62 -29.85 -33.56
C ALA A 594 -32.53 -29.44 -34.73
N THR A 595 -33.45 -30.33 -35.14
CA THR A 595 -34.43 -30.04 -36.20
C THR A 595 -35.44 -28.98 -35.77
N ARG A 596 -35.83 -28.97 -34.48
CA ARG A 596 -36.77 -27.99 -33.92
C ARG A 596 -36.15 -26.60 -33.79
N VAL A 597 -34.89 -26.52 -33.33
CA VAL A 597 -34.21 -25.25 -33.02
C VAL A 597 -33.47 -24.62 -34.21
N GLY A 598 -33.14 -25.41 -35.23
CA GLY A 598 -32.62 -24.92 -36.52
C GLY A 598 -31.30 -24.14 -36.49
N PRO A 599 -30.18 -24.72 -36.00
CA PRO A 599 -28.89 -24.03 -35.97
C PRO A 599 -28.37 -23.65 -37.36
N SER A 600 -27.65 -22.53 -37.44
CA SER A 600 -27.09 -22.05 -38.72
C SER A 600 -25.94 -22.91 -39.25
N GLU A 601 -25.15 -23.52 -38.35
CA GLU A 601 -24.12 -24.47 -38.70
C GLU A 601 -24.65 -25.91 -38.66
N THR A 602 -23.95 -26.83 -39.34
CA THR A 602 -24.35 -28.24 -39.36
C THR A 602 -24.23 -28.85 -37.95
N PRO A 603 -25.31 -29.45 -37.38
CA PRO A 603 -25.25 -30.07 -36.05
C PRO A 603 -24.22 -31.20 -35.98
N GLU A 604 -23.40 -31.22 -34.93
CA GLU A 604 -22.50 -32.33 -34.62
C GLU A 604 -23.16 -33.25 -33.58
N ILE A 605 -23.64 -34.41 -34.05
CA ILE A 605 -24.31 -35.41 -33.20
C ILE A 605 -23.65 -36.78 -33.43
N ARG A 606 -22.89 -37.26 -32.44
CA ARG A 606 -22.16 -38.55 -32.51
C ARG A 606 -21.86 -39.10 -31.11
N GLY A 607 -21.55 -40.39 -31.00
CA GLY A 607 -21.20 -41.00 -29.70
C GLY A 607 -22.36 -41.05 -28.69
N ASN A 608 -23.60 -40.90 -29.17
CA ASN A 608 -24.83 -41.01 -28.38
C ASN A 608 -25.48 -42.41 -28.57
N ASP A 609 -26.50 -42.76 -27.78
CA ASP A 609 -27.18 -44.05 -27.91
C ASP A 609 -28.02 -44.11 -29.19
N SER A 610 -27.58 -44.86 -30.18
CA SER A 610 -28.30 -45.05 -31.45
C SER A 610 -29.32 -46.20 -31.40
N SER A 611 -29.35 -46.97 -30.31
CA SER A 611 -30.20 -48.15 -30.12
C SER A 611 -31.44 -47.86 -29.28
N ALA A 612 -31.41 -46.81 -28.46
CA ALA A 612 -32.53 -46.42 -27.60
C ALA A 612 -33.74 -45.91 -28.39
N SER A 613 -34.93 -46.25 -27.89
CA SER A 613 -36.20 -45.69 -28.37
C SER A 613 -36.39 -44.26 -27.88
N CYS A 614 -37.16 -43.49 -28.65
CA CYS A 614 -37.45 -42.06 -28.44
C CYS A 614 -38.88 -41.82 -27.94
N GLU A 615 -39.62 -42.90 -27.65
CA GLU A 615 -41.02 -42.88 -27.19
C GLU A 615 -41.19 -42.36 -25.75
#